data_AF-A0A519UFA9-F1
#
_entry.id   AF-A0A519UFA9-F1
#
_cell.length_a   1.000
_cell.length_b   1.000
_cell.length_c   1.000
_cell.angle_alpha   90.00
_cell.angle_beta   90.00
_cell.angle_gamma   90.00
#
_symmetry.space_group_name_H-M   'P 1'
#
loop_
_entity.id
_entity.type
_entity.pdbx_description
1 polymer ?
#
loop_
_entity_poly.entity_id
_entity_poly.type
_entity_poly.pdbx_seq_one_letter_code
_entity_poly.pdbx_strand_id
1 'polypeptide(L)'
;MAKYIFVTGGVTSSLGKGIIAASLAKLLQARGLRPTIQKFDPYINVDPGTLNPYEHGECFVTEDGAETDLDLGHYERYLNIFTSQANNVTTGKIYQTVINKEREGSYLGKTVQVVPHITDEIKRRMLLLGQSNEFDIIITEIGGTVGDIESLPFIEALRQLQWELPEEDTVVVHLTLIPYLKAAKELKTKPTQHSVKMLSQEGVHPDIIVCRTEESLSPEIRRKIALFCNVKQEAVIEAMDANTIYEVPLLMMNEKLDKICMKKLNITQYNEPELSRWKEFLDKLKYPKSRVTIGLIGKYIELQDAYKSILESFVHAGAINECKVQIVNVHSEFITEENVAEKLQNLDGLLVAPGFGHRGVDGKITAVKYAREHRLPFFGICLGMQMAVIEYAQNVLNLKQAHSTEMRADTPDPVIDLMEEQKKITTKGGTMRLGSYPCELKEGSLARQIYGLPVINERHRHRWEFNNKYLTQFEEAGMVASGKNPESGLV
;
A
#
# COMPACT_ATOMS: atom_id res chain seq x y z
N MET A 1 -16.58 -4.01 -22.91
CA MET A 1 -16.24 -2.70 -22.30
C MET A 1 -16.19 -2.93 -20.79
N ALA A 2 -15.22 -2.34 -20.11
CA ALA A 2 -15.09 -2.50 -18.66
C ALA A 2 -16.28 -1.85 -17.94
N LYS A 3 -16.66 -2.43 -16.81
CA LYS A 3 -17.69 -1.91 -15.89
C LYS A 3 -17.02 -1.12 -14.77
N TYR A 4 -17.72 -0.16 -14.17
CA TYR A 4 -17.15 0.76 -13.17
C TYR A 4 -17.89 0.68 -11.83
N ILE A 5 -17.13 0.51 -10.75
CA ILE A 5 -17.64 0.57 -9.38
C ILE A 5 -16.93 1.70 -8.66
N PHE A 6 -17.68 2.68 -8.16
CA PHE A 6 -17.13 3.80 -7.40
C PHE A 6 -17.39 3.60 -5.91
N VAL A 7 -16.33 3.64 -5.12
CA VAL A 7 -16.37 3.47 -3.66
C VAL A 7 -16.12 4.83 -3.02
N THR A 8 -17.13 5.37 -2.36
CA THR A 8 -17.07 6.62 -1.60
C THR A 8 -17.23 6.34 -0.12
N GLY A 9 -16.89 7.29 0.75
CA GLY A 9 -17.17 7.19 2.18
C GLY A 9 -17.63 8.50 2.77
N GLY A 10 -18.39 8.42 3.85
CA GLY A 10 -18.84 9.59 4.59
C GLY A 10 -18.79 9.38 6.10
N VAL A 11 -19.26 10.38 6.85
CA VAL A 11 -19.20 10.47 8.32
C VAL A 11 -17.78 10.69 8.87
N THR A 12 -16.83 9.80 8.58
CA THR A 12 -15.45 9.91 9.06
C THR A 12 -14.48 9.19 8.12
N SER A 13 -13.21 9.57 8.16
CA SER A 13 -12.13 8.85 7.48
C SER A 13 -11.85 7.51 8.18
N SER A 14 -11.00 6.67 7.59
CA SER A 14 -10.55 5.40 8.19
C SER A 14 -11.64 4.34 8.44
N LEU A 15 -12.79 4.42 7.75
CA LEU A 15 -13.85 3.39 7.80
C LEU A 15 -13.51 2.08 7.08
N GLY A 16 -12.32 1.97 6.48
CA GLY A 16 -11.90 0.78 5.73
C GLY A 16 -12.40 0.74 4.27
N LYS A 17 -12.51 1.90 3.60
CA LYS A 17 -12.86 1.99 2.17
C LYS A 17 -12.00 1.08 1.30
N GLY A 18 -10.68 1.19 1.41
CA GLY A 18 -9.74 0.36 0.66
C GLY A 18 -9.92 -1.14 0.91
N ILE A 19 -10.17 -1.54 2.16
CA ILE A 19 -10.41 -2.96 2.50
C ILE A 19 -11.73 -3.48 1.92
N ILE A 20 -12.80 -2.68 1.92
CA ILE A 20 -14.07 -3.06 1.29
C ILE A 20 -13.92 -3.13 -0.24
N ALA A 21 -13.23 -2.17 -0.86
CA ALA A 21 -12.93 -2.18 -2.29
C ALA A 21 -12.11 -3.42 -2.68
N ALA A 22 -11.03 -3.72 -1.92
CA ALA A 22 -10.19 -4.89 -2.11
C ALA A 22 -10.96 -6.21 -1.91
N SER A 23 -11.84 -6.25 -0.91
CA SER A 23 -12.67 -7.41 -0.62
C SER A 23 -13.68 -7.68 -1.74
N LEU A 24 -14.36 -6.63 -2.21
CA LEU A 24 -15.26 -6.74 -3.35
C LEU A 24 -14.52 -7.19 -4.61
N ALA A 25 -13.38 -6.58 -4.91
CA ALA A 25 -12.55 -7.00 -6.04
C ALA A 25 -12.10 -8.46 -5.90
N LYS A 26 -11.72 -8.92 -4.71
CA LYS A 26 -11.34 -10.31 -4.49
C LYS A 26 -12.49 -11.28 -4.75
N LEU A 27 -13.71 -10.93 -4.34
CA LEU A 27 -14.88 -11.75 -4.62
C LEU A 27 -15.19 -11.80 -6.12
N LEU A 28 -15.11 -10.66 -6.83
CA LEU A 28 -15.30 -10.62 -8.28
C LEU A 28 -14.21 -11.43 -9.01
N GLN A 29 -12.95 -11.35 -8.56
CA GLN A 29 -11.85 -12.18 -9.05
C GLN A 29 -12.12 -13.68 -8.83
N ALA A 30 -12.57 -14.06 -7.63
CA ALA A 30 -12.89 -15.45 -7.31
C ALA A 30 -14.04 -16.02 -8.15
N ARG A 31 -14.85 -15.16 -8.79
CA ARG A 31 -15.91 -15.53 -9.73
C ARG A 31 -15.44 -15.62 -11.19
N GLY A 32 -14.18 -15.34 -11.46
CA GLY A 32 -13.56 -15.42 -12.79
C GLY A 32 -13.53 -14.10 -13.57
N LEU A 33 -13.86 -12.97 -12.93
CA LEU A 33 -13.73 -11.64 -13.54
C LEU A 33 -12.31 -11.10 -13.33
N ARG A 34 -11.90 -10.11 -14.13
CA ARG A 34 -10.60 -9.44 -14.01
C ARG A 34 -10.76 -8.03 -13.43
N PRO A 35 -10.87 -7.86 -12.10
CA PRO A 35 -10.97 -6.55 -11.49
C PRO A 35 -9.60 -5.91 -11.31
N THR A 36 -9.57 -4.58 -11.35
CA THR A 36 -8.46 -3.76 -10.82
C THR A 36 -9.02 -2.66 -9.94
N ILE A 37 -8.16 -2.07 -9.10
CA ILE A 37 -8.54 -1.01 -8.18
C ILE A 37 -7.64 0.19 -8.42
N GLN A 38 -8.23 1.38 -8.46
CA GLN A 38 -7.51 2.64 -8.48
C GLN A 38 -7.95 3.52 -7.30
N LYS A 39 -6.98 4.23 -6.72
CA LYS A 39 -7.15 5.14 -5.59
C LYS A 39 -7.04 6.59 -6.07
N PHE A 40 -8.02 7.40 -5.71
CA PHE A 40 -8.04 8.83 -5.94
C PHE A 40 -7.83 9.56 -4.62
N ASP A 41 -6.65 10.14 -4.43
CA ASP A 41 -6.27 10.82 -3.21
C ASP A 41 -6.49 12.34 -3.33
N PRO A 42 -7.25 12.94 -2.41
CA PRO A 42 -7.62 14.34 -2.51
C PRO A 42 -6.50 15.31 -2.13
N TYR A 43 -5.37 14.82 -1.59
CA TYR A 43 -4.24 15.67 -1.19
C TYR A 43 -3.50 16.30 -2.39
N ILE A 44 -2.84 17.43 -2.13
CA ILE A 44 -2.22 18.29 -3.15
C ILE A 44 -0.83 17.80 -3.59
N ASN A 45 -0.16 16.95 -2.80
CA ASN A 45 1.10 16.35 -3.19
C ASN A 45 0.94 15.57 -4.51
N VAL A 46 1.89 15.71 -5.43
CA VAL A 46 1.86 15.00 -6.73
C VAL A 46 1.98 13.49 -6.51
N ASP A 47 2.83 13.11 -5.57
CA ASP A 47 3.08 11.75 -5.11
C ASP A 47 3.34 11.78 -3.58
N PRO A 48 3.24 10.63 -2.89
CA PRO A 48 3.54 10.54 -1.47
C PRO A 48 5.04 10.41 -1.18
N GLY A 49 5.92 10.46 -2.19
CA GLY A 49 7.36 10.31 -2.01
C GLY A 49 7.97 11.39 -1.11
N THR A 50 7.32 12.56 -1.06
CA THR A 50 7.67 13.71 -0.21
C THR A 50 6.99 13.71 1.16
N LEU A 51 6.04 12.82 1.41
CA LEU A 51 5.29 12.79 2.66
C LEU A 51 6.10 12.14 3.78
N ASN A 52 5.86 12.61 5.00
CA ASN A 52 6.46 12.02 6.19
C ASN A 52 5.77 10.68 6.50
N PRO A 53 6.52 9.57 6.63
CA PRO A 53 5.93 8.28 6.97
C PRO A 53 5.19 8.24 8.32
N TYR A 54 5.48 9.17 9.26
CA TYR A 54 4.72 9.29 10.50
C TYR A 54 3.30 9.84 10.34
N GLU A 55 3.02 10.51 9.22
CA GLU A 55 1.73 11.18 8.99
C GLU A 55 0.85 10.36 8.04
N HIS A 56 1.49 9.76 7.03
CA HIS A 56 0.78 9.13 5.90
C HIS A 56 1.08 7.62 5.73
N GLY A 57 1.85 7.03 6.65
CA GLY A 57 2.26 5.63 6.54
C GLY A 57 3.35 5.41 5.49
N GLU A 58 3.55 4.16 5.08
CA GLU A 58 4.56 3.82 4.09
C GLU A 58 4.25 4.38 2.69
N CYS A 59 5.29 4.70 1.93
CA CYS A 59 5.17 4.94 0.50
C CYS A 59 5.32 3.60 -0.22
N PHE A 60 4.27 3.16 -0.90
CA PHE A 60 4.29 1.94 -1.70
C PHE A 60 4.91 2.23 -3.07
N VAL A 61 5.63 1.25 -3.64
CA VAL A 61 6.25 1.37 -4.96
C VAL A 61 5.71 0.29 -5.87
N THR A 62 5.29 0.65 -7.07
CA THR A 62 4.77 -0.26 -8.11
C THR A 62 5.90 -0.79 -9.00
N GLU A 63 5.62 -1.82 -9.81
CA GLU A 63 6.60 -2.37 -10.77
C GLU A 63 7.12 -1.30 -11.74
N ASP A 64 6.25 -0.40 -12.21
CA ASP A 64 6.56 0.67 -13.15
C ASP A 64 7.12 1.94 -12.48
N GLY A 65 7.52 1.84 -11.21
CA GLY A 65 8.25 2.89 -10.49
C GLY A 65 7.41 4.06 -10.00
N ALA A 66 6.10 3.88 -9.84
CA ALA A 66 5.28 4.86 -9.16
C ALA A 66 5.53 4.84 -7.66
N GLU A 67 5.71 6.00 -7.06
CA GLU A 67 5.55 6.20 -5.62
C GLU A 67 4.07 6.47 -5.33
N THR A 68 3.43 5.66 -4.49
CA THR A 68 1.97 5.66 -4.30
C THR A 68 1.59 5.51 -2.84
N ASP A 69 0.30 5.77 -2.57
CA ASP A 69 -0.31 5.54 -1.27
C ASP A 69 -0.23 4.05 -0.87
N LEU A 70 -0.20 3.78 0.43
CA LEU A 70 -0.10 2.44 1.01
C LEU A 70 -1.26 1.52 0.61
N ASP A 71 -2.42 2.08 0.24
CA ASP A 71 -3.60 1.32 -0.15
C ASP A 71 -3.37 0.47 -1.40
N LEU A 72 -2.48 0.88 -2.30
CA LEU A 72 -2.12 0.05 -3.46
C LEU A 72 -1.48 -1.27 -3.04
N GLY A 73 -0.71 -1.27 -1.94
CA GLY A 73 -0.20 -2.49 -1.35
C GLY A 73 -1.32 -3.43 -0.89
N HIS A 74 -2.43 -2.89 -0.35
CA HIS A 74 -3.59 -3.71 -0.01
C HIS A 74 -4.22 -4.33 -1.26
N TYR A 75 -4.32 -3.59 -2.35
CA TYR A 75 -4.91 -4.08 -3.59
C TYR A 75 -4.08 -5.20 -4.21
N GLU A 76 -2.75 -5.01 -4.30
CA GLU A 76 -1.85 -6.05 -4.81
C GLU A 76 -1.89 -7.30 -3.94
N ARG A 77 -1.89 -7.16 -2.61
CA ARG A 77 -1.97 -8.30 -1.68
C ARG A 77 -3.27 -9.10 -1.83
N TYR A 78 -4.40 -8.45 -2.08
CA TYR A 78 -5.69 -9.13 -2.23
C TYR A 78 -5.83 -9.80 -3.59
N LEU A 79 -5.44 -9.08 -4.64
CA LEU A 79 -5.70 -9.46 -6.02
C LEU A 79 -4.57 -10.27 -6.65
N ASN A 80 -3.36 -10.25 -6.08
CA ASN A 80 -2.20 -10.91 -6.65
C ASN A 80 -1.95 -10.47 -8.12
N ILE A 81 -2.12 -9.17 -8.37
CA ILE A 81 -1.81 -8.51 -9.64
C ILE A 81 -0.97 -7.28 -9.34
N PHE A 82 -0.14 -6.87 -10.29
CA PHE A 82 0.62 -5.63 -10.17
C PHE A 82 -0.26 -4.43 -10.53
N THR A 83 -0.17 -3.41 -9.70
CA THR A 83 -0.69 -2.07 -9.95
C THR A 83 0.37 -1.22 -10.65
N SER A 84 -0.06 -0.11 -11.22
CA SER A 84 0.74 0.79 -12.05
C SER A 84 0.56 2.25 -11.63
N GLN A 85 1.29 3.15 -12.27
CA GLN A 85 1.11 4.61 -12.18
C GLN A 85 -0.31 5.09 -12.49
N ALA A 86 -1.12 4.28 -13.18
CA ALA A 86 -2.52 4.58 -13.48
C ALA A 86 -3.47 4.24 -12.30
N ASN A 87 -3.04 3.41 -11.35
CA ASN A 87 -3.83 2.98 -10.21
C ASN A 87 -3.80 3.95 -9.03
N ASN A 88 -2.92 4.96 -9.03
CA ASN A 88 -2.92 6.02 -8.03
C ASN A 88 -2.98 7.40 -8.70
N VAL A 89 -3.95 8.21 -8.28
CA VAL A 89 -4.19 9.54 -8.83
C VAL A 89 -4.39 10.50 -7.68
N THR A 90 -3.63 11.59 -7.69
CA THR A 90 -3.68 12.62 -6.65
C THR A 90 -4.25 13.92 -7.23
N THR A 91 -4.85 14.77 -6.39
CA THR A 91 -5.24 16.13 -6.78
C THR A 91 -4.03 16.89 -7.34
N GLY A 92 -2.87 16.76 -6.71
CA GLY A 92 -1.62 17.36 -7.20
C GLY A 92 -1.29 17.01 -8.65
N LYS A 93 -1.32 15.71 -8.98
CA LYS A 93 -1.01 15.21 -10.32
C LYS A 93 -2.02 15.66 -11.37
N ILE A 94 -3.31 15.72 -11.01
CA ILE A 94 -4.37 16.22 -11.89
C ILE A 94 -4.16 17.70 -12.19
N TYR A 95 -4.01 18.52 -11.15
CA TYR A 95 -3.85 19.97 -11.31
C TYR A 95 -2.56 20.30 -12.07
N GLN A 96 -1.46 19.63 -11.76
CA GLN A 96 -0.21 19.77 -12.49
C GLN A 96 -0.38 19.43 -13.98
N THR A 97 -1.08 18.34 -14.30
CA THR A 97 -1.35 17.95 -15.70
C THR A 97 -2.15 19.02 -16.44
N VAL A 98 -3.21 19.56 -15.83
CA VAL A 98 -4.07 20.58 -16.44
C VAL A 98 -3.32 21.91 -16.60
N ILE A 99 -2.55 22.33 -15.59
CA ILE A 99 -1.73 23.55 -15.65
C ILE A 99 -0.65 23.43 -16.75
N ASN A 100 0.01 22.28 -16.88
CA ASN A 100 1.02 22.08 -17.92
C ASN A 100 0.38 22.16 -19.33
N LYS A 101 -0.76 21.49 -19.55
CA LYS A 101 -1.51 21.58 -20.81
C LYS A 101 -1.91 23.01 -21.15
N GLU A 102 -2.27 23.82 -20.14
CA GLU A 102 -2.57 25.24 -20.31
C GLU A 102 -1.36 26.02 -20.80
N ARG A 103 -0.21 25.85 -20.15
CA ARG A 103 1.05 26.50 -20.54
C ARG A 103 1.53 26.10 -21.93
N GLU A 104 1.26 24.88 -22.35
CA GLU A 104 1.56 24.35 -23.69
C GLU A 104 0.57 24.86 -24.76
N GLY A 105 -0.48 25.59 -24.38
CA GLY A 105 -1.46 26.14 -25.32
C GLY A 105 -2.55 25.15 -25.75
N SER A 106 -2.68 24.00 -25.07
CA SER A 106 -3.66 22.95 -25.42
C SER A 106 -5.12 23.43 -25.38
N TYR A 107 -5.41 24.48 -24.59
CA TYR A 107 -6.75 25.06 -24.45
C TYR A 107 -7.01 26.27 -25.37
N LEU A 108 -6.14 26.52 -26.35
CA LEU A 108 -6.32 27.56 -27.39
C LEU A 108 -6.58 28.97 -26.83
N GLY A 109 -5.93 29.30 -25.71
CA GLY A 109 -6.07 30.61 -25.04
C GLY A 109 -7.40 30.84 -24.32
N LYS A 110 -8.26 29.81 -24.18
CA LYS A 110 -9.50 29.88 -23.40
C LYS A 110 -9.23 29.74 -21.90
N THR A 111 -10.14 30.27 -21.09
CA THR A 111 -10.07 30.16 -19.62
C THR A 111 -10.18 28.72 -19.16
N VAL A 112 -9.21 28.28 -18.36
CA VAL A 112 -9.23 26.97 -17.68
C VAL A 112 -9.97 27.08 -16.35
N GLN A 113 -10.80 26.08 -16.05
CA GLN A 113 -11.76 26.06 -14.93
C GLN A 113 -11.83 24.65 -14.32
N VAL A 114 -12.32 24.54 -13.08
CA VAL A 114 -12.54 23.23 -12.44
C VAL A 114 -13.49 22.37 -13.27
N VAL A 115 -14.64 22.93 -13.67
CA VAL A 115 -15.54 22.31 -14.63
C VAL A 115 -15.42 23.08 -15.95
N PRO A 116 -15.12 22.44 -17.09
CA PRO A 116 -14.95 21.00 -17.25
C PRO A 116 -13.50 20.50 -17.08
N HIS A 117 -12.49 21.37 -17.07
CA HIS A 117 -11.10 20.95 -17.33
C HIS A 117 -10.48 20.02 -16.26
N ILE A 118 -10.71 20.30 -14.97
CA ILE A 118 -10.24 19.42 -13.89
C ILE A 118 -11.09 18.15 -13.84
N THR A 119 -12.42 18.28 -13.94
CA THR A 119 -13.33 17.12 -13.96
C THR A 119 -13.08 16.20 -15.14
N ASP A 120 -12.78 16.73 -16.32
CA ASP A 120 -12.45 15.95 -17.51
C ASP A 120 -11.13 15.19 -17.36
N GLU A 121 -10.11 15.81 -16.74
CA GLU A 121 -8.87 15.08 -16.44
C GLU A 121 -9.11 13.98 -15.38
N ILE A 122 -9.96 14.23 -14.37
CA ILE A 122 -10.37 13.20 -13.40
C ILE A 122 -11.09 12.05 -14.11
N LYS A 123 -12.12 12.34 -14.92
CA LYS A 123 -12.87 11.33 -15.69
C LYS A 123 -11.95 10.54 -16.61
N ARG A 124 -11.05 11.22 -17.32
CA ARG A 124 -10.06 10.59 -18.19
C ARG A 124 -9.20 9.59 -17.42
N ARG A 125 -8.76 9.93 -16.20
CA ARG A 125 -8.00 9.02 -15.33
C ARG A 125 -8.87 7.87 -14.83
N MET A 126 -10.10 8.14 -14.40
CA MET A 126 -11.04 7.11 -13.91
C MET A 126 -11.34 6.05 -14.97
N LEU A 127 -11.44 6.46 -16.24
CA LEU A 127 -11.75 5.57 -17.36
C LEU A 127 -10.51 4.90 -17.97
N LEU A 128 -9.30 5.40 -17.68
CA LEU A 128 -8.06 5.02 -18.38
C LEU A 128 -7.81 3.51 -18.39
N LEU A 129 -7.90 2.85 -17.22
CA LEU A 129 -7.66 1.42 -17.10
C LEU A 129 -8.72 0.57 -17.82
N GLY A 130 -9.94 1.10 -17.99
CA GLY A 130 -11.01 0.41 -18.73
C GLY A 130 -10.90 0.54 -20.25
N GLN A 131 -9.94 1.32 -20.76
CA GLN A 131 -9.64 1.41 -22.19
C GLN A 131 -8.77 0.24 -22.66
N SER A 132 -8.07 -0.44 -21.75
CA SER A 132 -7.41 -1.70 -22.07
C SER A 132 -8.43 -2.85 -22.03
N ASN A 133 -8.18 -3.92 -22.79
CA ASN A 133 -8.98 -5.15 -22.72
C ASN A 133 -8.50 -6.09 -21.59
N GLU A 134 -7.71 -5.58 -20.65
CA GLU A 134 -7.09 -6.36 -19.58
C GLU A 134 -8.04 -6.57 -18.39
N PHE A 135 -8.93 -5.61 -18.14
CA PHE A 135 -9.83 -5.60 -16.99
C PHE A 135 -11.30 -5.60 -17.40
N ASP A 136 -12.10 -6.37 -16.67
CA ASP A 136 -13.56 -6.42 -16.84
C ASP A 136 -14.26 -5.42 -15.91
N ILE A 137 -13.66 -5.12 -14.75
CA ILE A 137 -14.21 -4.22 -13.73
C ILE A 137 -13.12 -3.30 -13.20
N ILE A 138 -13.40 -1.99 -13.20
CA ILE A 138 -12.55 -0.98 -12.57
C ILE A 138 -13.24 -0.51 -11.29
N ILE A 139 -12.61 -0.76 -10.14
CA ILE A 139 -13.06 -0.22 -8.86
C ILE A 139 -12.28 1.05 -8.55
N THR A 140 -12.98 2.16 -8.37
CA THR A 140 -12.39 3.47 -8.07
C THR A 140 -12.70 3.82 -6.63
N GLU A 141 -11.70 3.76 -5.75
CA GLU A 141 -11.84 4.32 -4.41
C GLU A 141 -11.58 5.82 -4.46
N ILE A 142 -12.59 6.59 -4.05
CA ILE A 142 -12.47 8.04 -3.85
C ILE A 142 -12.08 8.28 -2.38
N GLY A 143 -10.85 8.74 -2.18
CA GLY A 143 -10.30 9.16 -0.89
C GLY A 143 -11.04 10.36 -0.30
N GLY A 144 -10.70 10.69 0.95
CA GLY A 144 -11.42 11.73 1.70
C GLY A 144 -12.80 11.28 2.20
N THR A 145 -13.58 12.26 2.65
CA THR A 145 -14.95 12.07 3.16
C THR A 145 -15.91 12.93 2.35
N VAL A 146 -17.05 12.38 1.94
CA VAL A 146 -18.10 13.15 1.28
C VAL A 146 -18.55 14.30 2.18
N GLY A 147 -18.52 15.51 1.63
CA GLY A 147 -18.75 16.77 2.35
C GLY A 147 -17.48 17.62 2.50
N ASP A 148 -16.29 17.03 2.34
CA ASP A 148 -15.04 17.76 2.39
C ASP A 148 -14.75 18.47 1.07
N ILE A 149 -14.22 19.70 1.16
CA ILE A 149 -13.90 20.56 0.00
C ILE A 149 -12.95 19.86 -0.97
N GLU A 150 -11.97 19.14 -0.44
CA GLU A 150 -10.94 18.46 -1.21
C GLU A 150 -11.48 17.34 -2.12
N SER A 151 -12.64 16.77 -1.78
CA SER A 151 -13.26 15.66 -2.53
C SER A 151 -14.27 16.14 -3.58
N LEU A 152 -14.70 17.41 -3.53
CA LEU A 152 -15.75 17.94 -4.41
C LEU A 152 -15.46 17.71 -5.91
N PRO A 153 -14.24 17.97 -6.44
CA PRO A 153 -13.97 17.71 -7.86
C PRO A 153 -14.12 16.24 -8.25
N PHE A 154 -13.79 15.30 -7.37
CA PHE A 154 -13.95 13.86 -7.62
C PHE A 154 -15.42 13.45 -7.62
N ILE A 155 -16.21 13.99 -6.68
CA ILE A 155 -17.66 13.71 -6.62
C ILE A 155 -18.37 14.31 -7.84
N GLU A 156 -18.01 15.52 -8.28
CA GLU A 156 -18.56 16.10 -9.51
C GLU A 156 -18.16 15.31 -10.76
N ALA A 157 -16.92 14.81 -10.84
CA ALA A 157 -16.51 13.93 -11.95
C ALA A 157 -17.30 12.61 -11.94
N LEU A 158 -17.53 12.01 -10.77
CA LEU A 158 -18.40 10.83 -10.62
C LEU A 158 -19.83 11.12 -11.05
N ARG A 159 -20.40 12.27 -10.64
CA ARG A 159 -21.74 12.70 -11.05
C ARG A 159 -21.87 12.80 -12.57
N GLN A 160 -20.86 13.36 -13.23
CA GLN A 160 -20.81 13.41 -14.69
C GLN A 160 -20.70 12.01 -15.31
N LEU A 161 -19.87 11.12 -14.76
CA LEU A 161 -19.76 9.74 -15.26
C LEU A 161 -21.05 8.94 -15.09
N GLN A 162 -21.78 9.10 -13.99
CA GLN A 162 -23.11 8.49 -13.83
C GLN A 162 -24.11 8.99 -14.90
N TRP A 163 -23.91 10.19 -15.44
CA TRP A 163 -24.73 10.74 -16.52
C TRP A 163 -24.27 10.31 -17.91
N GLU A 164 -22.96 10.14 -18.11
CA GLU A 164 -22.35 9.79 -19.41
C GLU A 164 -22.35 8.28 -19.70
N LEU A 165 -22.18 7.44 -18.68
CA LEU A 165 -22.09 5.99 -18.81
C LEU A 165 -23.48 5.33 -18.74
N PRO A 166 -23.68 4.17 -19.39
CA PRO A 166 -24.89 3.37 -19.21
C PRO A 166 -25.12 3.01 -17.73
N GLU A 167 -26.39 2.92 -17.32
CA GLU A 167 -26.78 2.57 -15.95
C GLU A 167 -26.24 1.18 -15.57
N GLU A 168 -26.24 0.24 -16.52
CA GLU A 168 -25.69 -1.11 -16.38
C GLU A 168 -24.16 -1.17 -16.40
N ASP A 169 -23.46 -0.05 -16.59
CA ASP A 169 -22.00 0.05 -16.58
C ASP A 169 -21.43 0.70 -15.32
N THR A 170 -22.29 1.25 -14.44
CA THR A 170 -21.86 2.04 -13.29
C THR A 170 -22.57 1.63 -12.00
N VAL A 171 -21.81 1.46 -10.92
CA VAL A 171 -22.35 1.25 -9.56
C VAL A 171 -21.64 2.16 -8.56
N VAL A 172 -22.39 2.78 -7.65
CA VAL A 172 -21.86 3.58 -6.54
C VAL A 172 -22.08 2.88 -5.20
N VAL A 173 -20.98 2.50 -4.57
CA VAL A 173 -20.94 1.96 -3.21
C VAL A 173 -20.56 3.09 -2.24
N HIS A 174 -21.39 3.36 -1.24
CA HIS A 174 -21.12 4.38 -0.24
C HIS A 174 -20.93 3.76 1.14
N LEU A 175 -19.73 3.89 1.70
CA LEU A 175 -19.41 3.48 3.06
C LEU A 175 -19.82 4.54 4.08
N THR A 176 -20.32 4.09 5.20
CA THR A 176 -20.81 4.95 6.29
C THR A 176 -20.59 4.27 7.63
N LEU A 177 -20.78 5.02 8.73
CA LEU A 177 -20.65 4.53 10.10
C LEU A 177 -22.03 4.47 10.79
N ILE A 178 -22.35 3.32 11.38
CA ILE A 178 -23.45 3.15 12.32
C ILE A 178 -22.85 3.02 13.72
N PRO A 179 -22.70 4.13 14.46
CA PRO A 179 -22.11 4.08 15.78
C PRO A 179 -23.08 3.47 16.80
N TYR A 180 -22.51 2.72 17.75
CA TYR A 180 -23.20 2.20 18.91
C TYR A 180 -23.02 3.14 20.11
N LEU A 181 -24.12 3.69 20.63
CA LEU A 181 -24.06 4.56 21.80
C LEU A 181 -24.20 3.73 23.07
N LYS A 182 -23.07 3.44 23.73
CA LYS A 182 -23.02 2.61 24.96
C LYS A 182 -23.98 3.10 26.06
N ALA A 183 -24.11 4.42 26.25
CA ALA A 183 -24.98 4.99 27.27
C ALA A 183 -26.48 4.71 27.01
N ALA A 184 -26.90 4.66 25.75
CA ALA A 184 -28.28 4.42 25.34
C ALA A 184 -28.53 2.97 24.87
N LYS A 185 -27.46 2.17 24.75
CA LYS A 185 -27.46 0.78 24.27
C LYS A 185 -28.18 0.61 22.93
N GLU A 186 -27.94 1.52 22.00
CA GLU A 186 -28.61 1.52 20.70
C GLU A 186 -27.68 1.95 19.56
N LEU A 187 -27.96 1.42 18.38
CA LEU A 187 -27.32 1.79 17.13
C LEU A 187 -27.97 3.04 16.53
N LYS A 188 -27.16 3.99 16.08
CA LYS A 188 -27.66 5.25 15.51
C LYS A 188 -27.50 5.30 14.00
N THR A 189 -28.63 5.35 13.29
CA THR A 189 -28.67 5.42 11.82
C THR A 189 -28.57 6.84 11.26
N LYS A 190 -28.61 7.87 12.11
CA LYS A 190 -28.67 9.29 11.68
C LYS A 190 -27.41 9.76 10.95
N PRO A 191 -26.18 9.42 11.38
CA PRO A 191 -24.97 9.76 10.64
C PRO A 191 -25.02 9.28 9.19
N THR A 192 -25.43 8.02 8.97
CA THR A 192 -25.64 7.47 7.62
C THR A 192 -26.66 8.23 6.79
N GLN A 193 -27.80 8.59 7.37
CA GLN A 193 -28.83 9.35 6.67
C GLN A 193 -28.32 10.72 6.20
N HIS A 194 -27.53 11.39 7.04
CA HIS A 194 -26.94 12.68 6.71
C HIS A 194 -25.83 12.52 5.65
N SER A 195 -25.01 11.48 5.78
CA SER A 195 -23.97 11.12 4.82
C SER A 195 -24.53 10.94 3.40
N VAL A 196 -25.58 10.12 3.25
CA VAL A 196 -26.22 9.89 1.96
C VAL A 196 -26.92 11.14 1.44
N LYS A 197 -27.51 11.95 2.33
CA LYS A 197 -28.10 13.24 1.95
C LYS A 197 -27.05 14.17 1.35
N MET A 198 -25.87 14.29 1.97
CA MET A 198 -24.78 15.13 1.44
C MET A 198 -24.32 14.63 0.07
N LEU A 199 -24.10 13.32 -0.10
CA LEU A 199 -23.75 12.76 -1.41
C LEU A 199 -24.81 13.08 -2.48
N SER A 200 -26.09 12.96 -2.11
CA SER A 200 -27.23 13.24 -3.01
C SER A 200 -27.37 14.73 -3.32
N GLN A 201 -26.95 15.64 -2.42
CA GLN A 201 -26.95 17.08 -2.67
C GLN A 201 -25.93 17.48 -3.74
N GLU A 202 -24.83 16.72 -3.85
CA GLU A 202 -23.84 16.83 -4.93
C GLU A 202 -24.28 16.07 -6.21
N GLY A 203 -25.51 15.56 -6.25
CA GLY A 203 -26.10 14.91 -7.43
C GLY A 203 -25.69 13.45 -7.64
N VAL A 204 -24.94 12.85 -6.70
CA VAL A 204 -24.56 11.43 -6.75
C VAL A 204 -25.51 10.61 -5.89
N HIS A 205 -26.06 9.54 -6.45
CA HIS A 205 -26.95 8.64 -5.72
C HIS A 205 -26.27 7.28 -5.50
N PRO A 206 -26.17 6.79 -4.24
CA PRO A 206 -25.55 5.50 -3.98
C PRO A 206 -26.50 4.37 -4.36
N ASP A 207 -25.93 3.33 -4.97
CA ASP A 207 -26.60 2.09 -5.29
C ASP A 207 -26.63 1.11 -4.12
N ILE A 208 -25.58 1.13 -3.32
CA ILE A 208 -25.31 0.22 -2.22
C ILE A 208 -24.74 1.04 -1.05
N ILE A 209 -25.22 0.74 0.16
CA ILE A 209 -24.75 1.37 1.40
C ILE A 209 -24.06 0.29 2.23
N VAL A 210 -22.78 0.52 2.52
CA VAL A 210 -21.99 -0.36 3.38
C VAL A 210 -21.87 0.29 4.76
N CYS A 211 -22.52 -0.31 5.74
CA CYS A 211 -22.64 0.18 7.10
C CYS A 211 -21.56 -0.44 7.99
N ARG A 212 -20.48 0.32 8.26
CA ARG A 212 -19.48 -0.04 9.26
C ARG A 212 -20.10 0.03 10.65
N THR A 213 -19.93 -1.02 11.46
CA THR A 213 -20.54 -1.08 12.79
C THR A 213 -19.85 -2.09 13.72
N GLU A 214 -19.98 -1.88 15.03
CA GLU A 214 -19.48 -2.78 16.08
C GLU A 214 -20.49 -3.90 16.42
N GLU A 215 -21.77 -3.69 16.11
CA GLU A 215 -22.87 -4.59 16.50
C GLU A 215 -23.74 -4.92 15.27
N SER A 216 -24.34 -6.12 15.25
CA SER A 216 -25.14 -6.55 14.10
C SER A 216 -26.40 -5.70 13.88
N LEU A 217 -26.76 -5.47 12.62
CA LEU A 217 -27.89 -4.66 12.21
C LEU A 217 -29.16 -5.51 12.14
N SER A 218 -30.14 -5.17 12.97
CA SER A 218 -31.46 -5.80 12.90
C SER A 218 -32.15 -5.53 11.55
N PRO A 219 -33.09 -6.40 11.11
CA PRO A 219 -33.88 -6.17 9.89
C PRO A 219 -34.63 -4.84 9.89
N GLU A 220 -35.03 -4.34 11.07
CA GLU A 220 -35.69 -3.05 11.23
C GLU A 220 -34.73 -1.89 10.93
N ILE A 221 -33.50 -1.93 11.47
CA ILE A 221 -32.46 -0.94 11.20
C ILE A 221 -32.13 -0.91 9.70
N ARG A 222 -31.96 -2.08 9.07
CA ARG A 222 -31.71 -2.18 7.62
C ARG A 222 -32.84 -1.57 6.80
N ARG A 223 -34.10 -1.91 7.13
CA ARG A 223 -35.29 -1.32 6.48
C ARG A 223 -35.34 0.20 6.63
N LYS A 224 -35.03 0.70 7.83
CA LYS A 224 -34.98 2.14 8.13
C LYS A 224 -33.93 2.84 7.27
N ILE A 225 -32.70 2.32 7.23
CA ILE A 225 -31.63 2.88 6.40
C ILE A 225 -32.05 2.87 4.92
N ALA A 226 -32.55 1.74 4.43
CA ALA A 226 -33.02 1.60 3.05
C ALA A 226 -34.06 2.66 2.67
N LEU A 227 -35.08 2.84 3.52
CA LEU A 227 -36.14 3.83 3.30
C LEU A 227 -35.60 5.26 3.29
N PHE A 228 -34.78 5.64 4.28
CA PHE A 228 -34.28 7.01 4.39
C PHE A 228 -33.24 7.37 3.33
N CYS A 229 -32.51 6.37 2.81
CA CYS A 229 -31.44 6.57 1.85
C CYS A 229 -31.87 6.21 0.41
N ASN A 230 -33.15 5.87 0.21
CA ASN A 230 -33.73 5.50 -1.08
C ASN A 230 -33.00 4.35 -1.82
N VAL A 231 -32.58 3.33 -1.09
CA VAL A 231 -31.99 2.10 -1.65
C VAL A 231 -32.86 0.88 -1.33
N LYS A 232 -32.68 -0.22 -2.07
CA LYS A 232 -33.35 -1.48 -1.73
C LYS A 232 -32.80 -2.04 -0.41
N GLN A 233 -33.64 -2.72 0.37
CA GLN A 233 -33.23 -3.29 1.65
C GLN A 233 -32.06 -4.28 1.51
N GLU A 234 -32.02 -5.04 0.41
CA GLU A 234 -30.90 -5.95 0.10
C GLU A 234 -29.57 -5.22 -0.16
N ALA A 235 -29.61 -3.94 -0.54
CA ALA A 235 -28.44 -3.12 -0.80
C ALA A 235 -27.92 -2.37 0.45
N VAL A 236 -28.45 -2.68 1.63
CA VAL A 236 -27.91 -2.23 2.93
C VAL A 236 -27.06 -3.36 3.52
N ILE A 237 -25.76 -3.21 3.37
CA ILE A 237 -24.73 -4.19 3.65
C ILE A 237 -24.11 -3.92 5.02
N GLU A 238 -24.08 -4.93 5.87
CA GLU A 238 -23.44 -4.84 7.20
C GLU A 238 -21.95 -5.16 7.10
N ALA A 239 -21.11 -4.22 7.53
CA ALA A 239 -19.66 -4.40 7.60
C ALA A 239 -19.19 -4.36 9.05
N MET A 240 -19.42 -5.46 9.79
CA MET A 240 -18.97 -5.59 11.17
C MET A 240 -17.45 -5.55 11.31
N ASP A 241 -16.97 -5.15 12.49
CA ASP A 241 -15.57 -5.30 12.87
C ASP A 241 -15.12 -6.76 12.75
N ALA A 242 -13.99 -6.96 12.07
CA ALA A 242 -13.40 -8.26 11.82
C ALA A 242 -12.08 -8.37 12.61
N ASN A 243 -11.72 -9.59 13.03
CA ASN A 243 -10.48 -9.80 13.78
C ASN A 243 -9.24 -9.62 12.90
N THR A 244 -9.41 -9.84 11.59
CA THR A 244 -8.38 -9.59 10.60
C THR A 244 -9.02 -9.09 9.30
N ILE A 245 -8.28 -8.25 8.57
CA ILE A 245 -8.73 -7.74 7.26
C ILE A 245 -9.05 -8.89 6.30
N TYR A 246 -8.34 -10.02 6.41
CA TYR A 246 -8.53 -11.18 5.53
C TYR A 246 -9.87 -11.88 5.72
N GLU A 247 -10.62 -11.63 6.80
CA GLU A 247 -11.98 -12.16 6.97
C GLU A 247 -13.02 -11.35 6.19
N VAL A 248 -12.73 -10.08 5.89
CA VAL A 248 -13.70 -9.15 5.29
C VAL A 248 -14.26 -9.65 3.96
N PRO A 249 -13.50 -10.27 3.03
CA PRO A 249 -14.08 -10.88 1.83
C PRO A 249 -15.19 -11.91 2.14
N LEU A 250 -15.01 -12.76 3.16
CA LEU A 250 -16.00 -13.75 3.53
C LEU A 250 -17.25 -13.12 4.16
N LEU A 251 -17.06 -12.07 4.98
CA LEU A 251 -18.18 -11.31 5.56
C LEU A 251 -18.99 -10.60 4.46
N MET A 252 -18.32 -9.96 3.50
CA MET A 252 -18.97 -9.30 2.37
C MET A 252 -19.67 -10.28 1.42
N MET A 253 -19.12 -11.49 1.25
CA MET A 253 -19.77 -12.57 0.51
C MET A 253 -21.05 -13.04 1.19
N ASN A 254 -21.05 -13.17 2.53
CA ASN A 254 -22.25 -13.53 3.30
C ASN A 254 -23.35 -12.47 3.17
N GLU A 255 -22.97 -11.20 3.12
CA GLU A 255 -23.85 -10.07 2.87
C GLU A 255 -24.21 -9.89 1.38
N LYS A 256 -23.64 -10.70 0.48
CA LYS A 256 -23.93 -10.73 -0.97
C LYS A 256 -23.55 -9.43 -1.70
N LEU A 257 -22.60 -8.66 -1.18
CA LEU A 257 -22.17 -7.38 -1.78
C LEU A 257 -21.78 -7.56 -3.26
N ASP A 258 -20.98 -8.58 -3.55
CA ASP A 258 -20.54 -8.95 -4.89
C ASP A 258 -21.71 -9.31 -5.82
N LYS A 259 -22.67 -10.12 -5.35
CA LYS A 259 -23.85 -10.51 -6.14
C LYS A 259 -24.73 -9.30 -6.46
N ILE A 260 -24.87 -8.35 -5.54
CA ILE A 260 -25.66 -7.13 -5.74
C ILE A 260 -24.98 -6.22 -6.76
N CYS A 261 -23.65 -6.04 -6.67
CA CYS A 261 -22.87 -5.32 -7.68
C CYS A 261 -23.04 -5.94 -9.08
N MET A 262 -22.84 -7.26 -9.21
CA MET A 262 -23.00 -7.95 -10.50
C MET A 262 -24.41 -7.83 -11.07
N LYS A 263 -25.45 -7.94 -10.23
CA LYS A 263 -26.86 -7.76 -10.64
C LYS A 263 -27.10 -6.37 -11.21
N LYS A 264 -26.57 -5.31 -10.58
CA LYS A 264 -26.70 -3.93 -11.06
C LYS A 264 -25.92 -3.69 -12.35
N LEU A 265 -24.74 -4.29 -12.47
CA LEU A 265 -23.90 -4.21 -13.68
C LEU A 265 -24.37 -5.14 -14.82
N ASN A 266 -25.51 -5.81 -14.66
CA ASN A 266 -26.05 -6.78 -15.61
C ASN A 266 -25.06 -7.91 -15.99
N ILE A 267 -24.21 -8.31 -15.04
CA ILE A 267 -23.28 -9.43 -15.20
C ILE A 267 -24.03 -10.71 -14.84
N THR A 268 -24.45 -11.45 -15.87
CA THR A 268 -25.29 -12.66 -15.72
C THR A 268 -24.50 -13.96 -15.79
N GLN A 269 -23.30 -13.93 -16.40
CA GLN A 269 -22.42 -15.08 -16.53
C GLN A 269 -21.29 -14.97 -15.52
N TYR A 270 -21.42 -15.68 -14.40
CA TYR A 270 -20.40 -15.74 -13.37
C TYR A 270 -20.42 -17.11 -12.67
N ASN A 271 -19.27 -17.51 -12.16
CA ASN A 271 -19.14 -18.73 -11.37
C ASN A 271 -19.46 -18.44 -9.89
N GLU A 272 -19.68 -19.50 -9.09
CA GLU A 272 -19.59 -19.35 -7.64
C GLU A 272 -18.14 -19.07 -7.22
N PRO A 273 -17.90 -18.29 -6.16
CA PRO A 273 -16.57 -17.78 -5.84
C PRO A 273 -15.70 -18.92 -5.29
N GLU A 274 -14.57 -19.16 -5.94
CA GLU A 274 -13.56 -20.12 -5.47
C GLU A 274 -12.65 -19.42 -4.43
N LEU A 275 -12.79 -19.82 -3.16
CA LEU A 275 -12.07 -19.23 -2.02
C LEU A 275 -11.44 -20.29 -1.11
N SER A 276 -11.24 -21.52 -1.59
CA SER A 276 -10.64 -22.61 -0.78
C SER A 276 -9.28 -22.21 -0.21
N ARG A 277 -8.37 -21.72 -1.06
CA ARG A 277 -7.05 -21.23 -0.64
C ARG A 277 -7.12 -20.08 0.37
N TRP A 278 -8.09 -19.19 0.20
CA TRP A 278 -8.29 -18.06 1.11
C TRP A 278 -8.77 -18.52 2.49
N LYS A 279 -9.68 -19.49 2.53
CA LYS A 279 -10.17 -20.11 3.77
C LYS A 279 -9.07 -20.90 4.47
N GLU A 280 -8.25 -21.65 3.72
CA GLU A 280 -7.09 -22.37 4.26
C GLU A 280 -6.06 -21.40 4.87
N PHE A 281 -5.75 -20.30 4.17
CA PHE A 281 -4.88 -19.24 4.69
C PHE A 281 -5.42 -18.67 6.01
N LEU A 282 -6.72 -18.36 6.07
CA LEU A 282 -7.36 -17.86 7.29
C LEU A 282 -7.31 -18.85 8.45
N ASP A 283 -7.48 -20.14 8.17
CA ASP A 283 -7.40 -21.19 9.18
C ASP A 283 -6.00 -21.25 9.80
N LYS A 284 -4.96 -21.30 8.96
CA LYS A 284 -3.56 -21.31 9.40
C LYS A 284 -3.16 -20.03 10.15
N LEU A 285 -3.71 -18.89 9.74
CA LEU A 285 -3.49 -17.61 10.42
C LEU A 285 -4.09 -17.59 11.84
N LYS A 286 -5.29 -18.15 12.02
CA LYS A 286 -6.00 -18.17 13.31
C LYS A 286 -5.48 -19.24 14.27
N TYR A 287 -5.03 -20.38 13.74
CA TYR A 287 -4.64 -21.54 14.51
C TYR A 287 -3.18 -21.97 14.23
N PRO A 288 -2.19 -21.11 14.53
CA PRO A 288 -0.78 -21.44 14.33
C PRO A 288 -0.32 -22.53 15.30
N LYS A 289 0.58 -23.42 14.85
CA LYS A 289 1.17 -24.53 15.62
C LYS A 289 2.43 -24.15 16.38
N SER A 290 3.12 -23.10 15.94
CA SER A 290 4.37 -22.64 16.54
C SER A 290 4.39 -21.11 16.65
N ARG A 291 5.43 -20.55 17.28
CA ARG A 291 5.64 -19.11 17.43
C ARG A 291 7.12 -18.79 17.32
N VAL A 292 7.43 -17.67 16.67
CA VAL A 292 8.76 -17.07 16.64
C VAL A 292 8.66 -15.58 16.99
N THR A 293 9.71 -15.04 17.60
CA THR A 293 9.79 -13.63 18.01
C THR A 293 10.82 -12.93 17.15
N ILE A 294 10.39 -11.96 16.35
CA ILE A 294 11.26 -11.21 15.43
C ILE A 294 11.33 -9.75 15.88
N GLY A 295 12.55 -9.24 16.05
CA GLY A 295 12.78 -7.82 16.32
C GLY A 295 12.70 -7.00 15.03
N LEU A 296 11.80 -6.03 14.97
CA LEU A 296 11.73 -5.04 13.90
C LEU A 296 12.45 -3.76 14.34
N ILE A 297 13.66 -3.55 13.84
CA ILE A 297 14.48 -2.38 14.15
C ILE A 297 14.09 -1.25 13.21
N GLY A 298 13.25 -0.35 13.71
CA GLY A 298 12.65 0.73 12.95
C GLY A 298 12.99 2.10 13.51
N LYS A 299 12.91 3.10 12.63
CA LYS A 299 12.86 4.52 13.04
C LYS A 299 11.42 4.92 13.34
N TYR A 300 10.48 4.49 12.50
CA TYR A 300 9.07 4.90 12.52
C TYR A 300 8.19 3.88 13.27
N ILE A 301 8.46 3.60 14.55
CA ILE A 301 7.74 2.53 15.27
C ILE A 301 6.41 2.98 15.92
N GLU A 302 6.17 4.29 16.02
CA GLU A 302 4.98 4.86 16.66
C GLU A 302 3.72 4.73 15.79
N LEU A 303 3.89 4.68 14.46
CA LEU A 303 2.82 4.44 13.50
C LEU A 303 3.05 3.08 12.83
N GLN A 304 2.15 2.13 13.06
CA GLN A 304 2.25 0.79 12.47
C GLN A 304 2.22 0.83 10.93
N ASP A 305 1.53 1.82 10.35
CA ASP A 305 1.37 1.95 8.92
C ASP A 305 2.66 2.34 8.19
N ALA A 306 3.68 2.85 8.90
CA ALA A 306 4.98 3.20 8.32
C ALA A 306 5.79 1.97 7.84
N TYR A 307 5.42 0.76 8.30
CA TYR A 307 6.05 -0.51 7.92
C TYR A 307 5.01 -1.56 7.53
N LYS A 308 3.85 -1.13 7.02
CA LYS A 308 2.70 -1.99 6.77
C LYS A 308 3.02 -3.20 5.91
N SER A 309 3.70 -3.02 4.77
CA SER A 309 4.04 -4.12 3.86
C SER A 309 5.01 -5.11 4.50
N ILE A 310 5.96 -4.64 5.32
CA ILE A 310 6.86 -5.52 6.08
C ILE A 310 6.05 -6.35 7.08
N LEU A 311 5.18 -5.70 7.86
CA LEU A 311 4.34 -6.39 8.85
C LEU A 311 3.41 -7.42 8.19
N GLU A 312 2.78 -7.08 7.05
CA GLU A 312 1.93 -8.02 6.31
C GLU A 312 2.73 -9.19 5.72
N SER A 313 3.97 -8.98 5.28
CA SER A 313 4.84 -10.07 4.80
C SER A 313 5.08 -11.13 5.89
N PHE A 314 5.25 -10.71 7.15
CA PHE A 314 5.36 -11.63 8.28
C PHE A 314 4.05 -12.34 8.61
N VAL A 315 2.90 -11.68 8.43
CA VAL A 315 1.59 -12.33 8.58
C VAL A 315 1.45 -13.45 7.54
N HIS A 316 1.82 -13.19 6.29
CA HIS A 316 1.74 -14.18 5.21
C HIS A 316 2.73 -15.33 5.40
N ALA A 317 3.99 -15.01 5.71
CA ALA A 317 5.02 -15.99 6.02
C ALA A 317 4.65 -16.83 7.25
N GLY A 318 4.04 -16.22 8.26
CA GLY A 318 3.55 -16.93 9.43
C GLY A 318 2.43 -17.91 9.09
N ALA A 319 1.41 -17.46 8.35
CA ALA A 319 0.29 -18.30 7.95
C ALA A 319 0.73 -19.50 7.10
N ILE A 320 1.60 -19.33 6.10
CA ILE A 320 2.03 -20.45 5.25
C ILE A 320 2.85 -21.51 6.02
N ASN A 321 3.58 -21.08 7.06
CA ASN A 321 4.38 -21.94 7.93
C ASN A 321 3.63 -22.43 9.18
N GLU A 322 2.34 -22.09 9.32
CA GLU A 322 1.55 -22.35 10.54
C GLU A 322 2.28 -21.88 11.82
N CYS A 323 2.92 -20.72 11.72
CA CYS A 323 3.76 -20.13 12.75
C CYS A 323 3.30 -18.70 13.05
N LYS A 324 3.03 -18.41 14.32
CA LYS A 324 2.76 -17.04 14.75
C LYS A 324 4.05 -16.24 14.81
N VAL A 325 4.24 -15.31 13.88
CA VAL A 325 5.32 -14.34 13.97
C VAL A 325 4.91 -13.22 14.93
N GLN A 326 5.56 -13.16 16.09
CA GLN A 326 5.42 -12.04 17.01
C GLN A 326 6.48 -11.00 16.68
N ILE A 327 6.02 -9.82 16.24
CA ILE A 327 6.91 -8.69 16.01
C ILE A 327 7.12 -7.90 17.31
N VAL A 328 8.39 -7.67 17.64
CA VAL A 328 8.81 -6.75 18.70
C VAL A 328 9.40 -5.51 18.03
N ASN A 329 8.65 -4.41 18.04
CA ASN A 329 9.13 -3.15 17.48
C ASN A 329 10.16 -2.53 18.43
N VAL A 330 11.37 -2.30 17.92
CA VAL A 330 12.45 -1.66 18.70
C VAL A 330 12.86 -0.38 17.99
N HIS A 331 12.76 0.74 18.70
CA HIS A 331 13.15 2.04 18.15
C HIS A 331 14.67 2.12 18.06
N SER A 332 15.19 2.36 16.85
CA SER A 332 16.64 2.37 16.63
C SER A 332 17.38 3.51 17.33
N GLU A 333 16.73 4.64 17.64
CA GLU A 333 17.35 5.76 18.36
C GLU A 333 17.65 5.45 19.83
N PHE A 334 17.00 4.45 20.39
CA PHE A 334 17.21 4.05 21.78
C PHE A 334 18.09 2.81 21.90
N ILE A 335 18.74 2.36 20.82
CA ILE A 335 19.69 1.24 20.84
C ILE A 335 21.10 1.81 20.98
N THR A 336 21.81 1.37 22.02
CA THR A 336 23.21 1.71 22.29
C THR A 336 24.00 0.44 22.60
N GLU A 337 25.33 0.50 22.56
CA GLU A 337 26.19 -0.65 22.88
C GLU A 337 25.95 -1.17 24.30
N GLU A 338 25.58 -0.30 25.24
CA GLU A 338 25.32 -0.68 26.64
C GLU A 338 23.99 -1.43 26.81
N ASN A 339 22.99 -1.18 25.97
CA ASN A 339 21.64 -1.71 26.14
C ASN A 339 21.20 -2.71 25.07
N VAL A 340 21.95 -2.86 23.98
CA VAL A 340 21.55 -3.72 22.84
C VAL A 340 21.32 -5.17 23.26
N ALA A 341 22.13 -5.69 24.19
CA ALA A 341 22.00 -7.06 24.68
C ALA A 341 20.69 -7.29 25.44
N GLU A 342 20.22 -6.30 26.19
CA GLU A 342 18.93 -6.34 26.88
C GLU A 342 17.77 -6.19 25.87
N LYS A 343 17.88 -5.22 24.96
CA LYS A 343 16.82 -4.89 24.00
C LYS A 343 16.56 -5.99 22.97
N LEU A 344 17.60 -6.72 22.59
CA LEU A 344 17.53 -7.79 21.59
C LEU A 344 17.52 -9.19 22.23
N GLN A 345 17.38 -9.27 23.56
CA GLN A 345 17.29 -10.53 24.27
C GLN A 345 16.04 -11.32 23.85
N ASN A 346 16.17 -12.64 23.74
CA ASN A 346 15.07 -13.57 23.42
C ASN A 346 14.42 -13.36 22.04
N LEU A 347 15.11 -12.71 21.11
CA LEU A 347 14.69 -12.67 19.71
C LEU A 347 15.19 -13.93 19.00
N ASP A 348 14.35 -14.49 18.13
CA ASP A 348 14.68 -15.60 17.24
C ASP A 348 15.25 -15.10 15.90
N GLY A 349 15.05 -13.82 15.59
CA GLY A 349 15.59 -13.17 14.40
C GLY A 349 15.42 -11.64 14.43
N LEU A 350 16.11 -10.97 13.53
CA LEU A 350 16.20 -9.51 13.45
C LEU A 350 15.93 -9.02 12.03
N LEU A 351 15.01 -8.07 11.89
CA LEU A 351 14.83 -7.29 10.66
C LEU A 351 15.21 -5.84 10.91
N VAL A 352 16.14 -5.31 10.11
CA VAL A 352 16.44 -3.87 10.11
C VAL A 352 15.68 -3.22 8.96
N ALA A 353 14.71 -2.39 9.32
CA ALA A 353 13.78 -1.75 8.40
C ALA A 353 14.44 -0.57 7.66
N PRO A 354 13.89 -0.14 6.51
CA PRO A 354 14.33 1.09 5.86
C PRO A 354 14.04 2.32 6.73
N GLY A 355 14.66 3.45 6.39
CA GLY A 355 14.36 4.73 7.02
C GLY A 355 15.15 5.87 6.39
N PHE A 356 14.49 6.97 6.07
CA PHE A 356 15.14 8.12 5.46
C PHE A 356 15.84 9.01 6.49
N GLY A 357 17.00 9.57 6.09
CA GLY A 357 17.76 10.53 6.87
C GLY A 357 18.71 9.90 7.92
N HIS A 358 19.42 10.77 8.64
CA HIS A 358 20.55 10.40 9.51
C HIS A 358 20.15 9.88 10.91
N ARG A 359 18.90 10.11 11.32
CA ARG A 359 18.43 9.77 12.67
C ARG A 359 18.33 8.26 12.89
N GLY A 360 18.83 7.78 14.03
CA GLY A 360 18.71 6.37 14.45
C GLY A 360 19.56 5.39 13.65
N VAL A 361 20.57 5.87 12.90
CA VAL A 361 21.50 5.07 12.09
C VAL A 361 22.48 4.30 12.98
N ASP A 362 23.09 4.95 13.96
CA ASP A 362 24.09 4.31 14.84
C ASP A 362 23.49 3.12 15.62
N GLY A 363 22.25 3.25 16.09
CA GLY A 363 21.56 2.14 16.75
C GLY A 363 21.21 0.98 15.82
N LYS A 364 20.98 1.23 14.51
CA LYS A 364 20.84 0.14 13.53
C LYS A 364 22.16 -0.58 13.31
N ILE A 365 23.28 0.15 13.16
CA ILE A 365 24.62 -0.43 13.04
C ILE A 365 24.94 -1.30 14.27
N THR A 366 24.64 -0.78 15.47
CA THR A 366 24.81 -1.51 16.74
C THR A 366 23.98 -2.80 16.78
N ALA A 367 22.71 -2.76 16.33
CA ALA A 367 21.86 -3.94 16.26
C ALA A 367 22.38 -4.98 15.25
N VAL A 368 22.90 -4.55 14.10
CA VAL A 368 23.51 -5.45 13.12
C VAL A 368 24.76 -6.13 13.68
N LYS A 369 25.63 -5.37 14.34
CA LYS A 369 26.82 -5.91 15.01
C LYS A 369 26.45 -6.98 16.01
N TYR A 370 25.46 -6.70 16.86
CA TYR A 370 24.95 -7.67 17.83
C TYR A 370 24.47 -8.95 17.15
N ALA A 371 23.68 -8.83 16.08
CA ALA A 371 23.18 -9.98 15.34
C ALA A 371 24.31 -10.83 14.73
N ARG A 372 25.32 -10.18 14.12
CA ARG A 372 26.49 -10.86 13.54
C ARG A 372 27.29 -11.62 14.61
N GLU A 373 27.58 -10.98 15.74
CA GLU A 373 28.42 -11.56 16.80
C GLU A 373 27.71 -12.69 17.56
N HIS A 374 26.39 -12.62 17.67
CA HIS A 374 25.57 -13.63 18.37
C HIS A 374 24.93 -14.66 17.44
N ARG A 375 25.23 -14.60 16.13
CA ARG A 375 24.65 -15.49 15.10
C ARG A 375 23.11 -15.47 15.08
N LEU A 376 22.52 -14.32 15.37
CA LEU A 376 21.09 -14.11 15.26
C LEU A 376 20.71 -13.98 13.77
N PRO A 377 19.72 -14.72 13.25
CA PRO A 377 19.26 -14.57 11.88
C PRO A 377 18.89 -13.12 11.58
N PHE A 378 19.42 -12.58 10.49
CA PHE A 378 19.32 -11.17 10.13
C PHE A 378 18.77 -10.99 8.72
N PHE A 379 17.87 -10.01 8.56
CA PHE A 379 17.41 -9.53 7.26
C PHE A 379 17.41 -8.00 7.21
N GLY A 380 18.14 -7.42 6.26
CA GLY A 380 18.24 -5.97 6.08
C GLY A 380 17.58 -5.51 4.80
N ILE A 381 16.58 -4.63 4.89
CA ILE A 381 15.87 -4.11 3.71
C ILE A 381 16.38 -2.71 3.38
N CYS A 382 16.86 -2.51 2.15
CA CYS A 382 17.34 -1.22 1.65
C CYS A 382 18.39 -0.60 2.59
N LEU A 383 18.03 0.43 3.37
CA LEU A 383 18.91 0.97 4.41
C LEU A 383 19.44 -0.12 5.35
N GLY A 384 18.63 -1.12 5.70
CA GLY A 384 19.08 -2.23 6.54
C GLY A 384 20.26 -3.00 5.96
N MET A 385 20.31 -3.18 4.63
CA MET A 385 21.47 -3.76 3.94
C MET A 385 22.67 -2.80 4.03
N GLN A 386 22.46 -1.50 3.81
CA GLN A 386 23.52 -0.49 3.92
C GLN A 386 24.14 -0.46 5.34
N MET A 387 23.32 -0.63 6.38
CA MET A 387 23.81 -0.70 7.77
C MET A 387 24.70 -1.91 8.00
N ALA A 388 24.38 -3.06 7.38
CA ALA A 388 25.22 -4.24 7.43
C ALA A 388 26.56 -4.05 6.71
N VAL A 389 26.55 -3.40 5.55
CA VAL A 389 27.79 -3.03 4.83
C VAL A 389 28.68 -2.13 5.69
N ILE A 390 28.10 -1.09 6.28
CA ILE A 390 28.84 -0.13 7.12
C ILE A 390 29.40 -0.83 8.37
N GLU A 391 28.59 -1.61 9.07
CA GLU A 391 29.02 -2.37 10.25
C GLU A 391 30.18 -3.30 9.93
N TYR A 392 30.08 -4.04 8.83
CA TYR A 392 31.08 -5.01 8.40
C TYR A 392 32.39 -4.32 8.02
N ALA A 393 32.34 -3.19 7.31
CA ALA A 393 33.52 -2.39 7.00
C ALA A 393 34.24 -1.89 8.26
N GLN A 394 33.49 -1.35 9.22
CA GLN A 394 34.05 -0.77 10.45
C GLN A 394 34.66 -1.84 11.37
N ASN A 395 34.01 -3.00 11.50
CA ASN A 395 34.37 -4.00 12.50
C ASN A 395 35.21 -5.16 11.95
N VAL A 396 34.96 -5.60 10.71
CA VAL A 396 35.67 -6.74 10.10
C VAL A 396 36.83 -6.27 9.22
N LEU A 397 36.59 -5.27 8.35
CA LEU A 397 37.63 -4.72 7.48
C LEU A 397 38.51 -3.66 8.17
N ASN A 398 38.16 -3.25 9.38
CA ASN A 398 38.85 -2.21 10.17
C ASN A 398 38.88 -0.81 9.52
N LEU A 399 37.97 -0.52 8.59
CA LEU A 399 37.77 0.81 8.03
C LEU A 399 36.92 1.63 9.01
N LYS A 400 37.54 2.15 10.08
CA LYS A 400 36.81 2.76 11.22
C LYS A 400 35.94 3.95 10.83
N GLN A 401 36.28 4.65 9.75
CA GLN A 401 35.53 5.80 9.26
C GLN A 401 34.53 5.44 8.17
N ALA A 402 34.40 4.16 7.79
CA ALA A 402 33.51 3.70 6.73
C ALA A 402 32.06 4.12 6.98
N HIS A 403 31.45 4.73 5.97
CA HIS A 403 30.07 5.20 6.07
C HIS A 403 29.41 5.35 4.70
N SER A 404 28.10 5.62 4.71
CA SER A 404 27.37 6.16 3.57
C SER A 404 27.57 7.67 3.42
N THR A 405 27.79 8.13 2.18
CA THR A 405 27.84 9.57 1.84
C THR A 405 26.49 10.27 2.01
N GLU A 406 25.39 9.52 2.15
CA GLU A 406 24.07 10.09 2.52
C GLU A 406 24.09 10.71 3.91
N MET A 407 24.77 10.06 4.86
CA MET A 407 24.77 10.46 6.27
C MET A 407 26.06 11.16 6.69
N ARG A 408 27.21 10.80 6.08
CA ARG A 408 28.53 11.38 6.34
C ARG A 408 29.23 11.65 5.01
N ALA A 409 28.98 12.82 4.43
CA ALA A 409 29.47 13.20 3.11
C ALA A 409 31.00 13.31 3.01
N ASP A 410 31.67 13.50 4.15
CA ASP A 410 33.11 13.70 4.30
C ASP A 410 33.87 12.42 4.71
N THR A 411 33.20 11.25 4.73
CA THR A 411 33.86 9.99 5.05
C THR A 411 35.01 9.70 4.05
N PRO A 412 36.22 9.37 4.54
CA PRO A 412 37.30 8.94 3.67
C PRO A 412 37.05 7.54 3.07
N ASP A 413 36.10 6.78 3.65
CA ASP A 413 35.79 5.40 3.31
C ASP A 413 34.31 5.24 2.89
N PRO A 414 33.89 5.79 1.73
CA PRO A 414 32.50 5.79 1.29
C PRO A 414 32.09 4.41 0.73
N VAL A 415 31.84 3.45 1.61
CA VAL A 415 31.41 2.09 1.24
C VAL A 415 29.99 2.04 0.65
N ILE A 416 29.19 3.07 0.94
CA ILE A 416 27.90 3.33 0.30
C ILE A 416 27.98 4.75 -0.31
N ASP A 417 27.76 4.88 -1.62
CA ASP A 417 27.93 6.16 -2.32
C ASP A 417 26.94 6.31 -3.49
N LEU A 418 26.81 7.52 -4.01
CA LEU A 418 26.20 7.78 -5.31
C LEU A 418 27.18 7.38 -6.41
N MET A 419 26.69 6.70 -7.45
CA MET A 419 27.52 6.32 -8.59
C MET A 419 28.02 7.56 -9.34
N GLU A 420 29.21 7.51 -9.95
CA GLU A 420 29.79 8.65 -10.67
C GLU A 420 28.91 9.14 -11.83
N GLU A 421 28.18 8.24 -12.47
CA GLU A 421 27.21 8.57 -13.53
C GLU A 421 26.00 9.34 -12.99
N GLN A 422 25.54 8.98 -11.79
CA GLN A 422 24.45 9.68 -11.09
C GLN A 422 24.88 11.06 -10.58
N LYS A 423 26.16 11.24 -10.19
CA LYS A 423 26.70 12.54 -9.75
C LYS A 423 26.69 13.61 -10.85
N LYS A 424 26.62 13.21 -12.13
CA LYS A 424 26.53 14.14 -13.29
C LYS A 424 25.10 14.64 -13.56
N ILE A 425 24.08 14.03 -12.95
CA ILE A 425 22.68 14.42 -13.12
C ILE A 425 22.38 15.59 -12.18
N THR A 426 22.22 16.79 -12.74
CA THR A 426 21.95 18.02 -11.97
C THR A 426 20.50 18.17 -11.53
N THR A 427 19.58 17.39 -12.10
CA THR A 427 18.16 17.39 -11.73
C THR A 427 17.96 16.66 -10.40
N LYS A 428 17.56 17.40 -9.35
CA LYS A 428 17.15 16.78 -8.07
C LYS A 428 16.01 15.79 -8.32
N GLY A 429 16.25 14.51 -8.02
CA GLY A 429 15.30 13.41 -8.26
C GLY A 429 15.69 12.48 -9.41
N GLY A 430 16.53 12.92 -10.36
CA GLY A 430 16.91 12.13 -11.55
C GLY A 430 17.87 10.96 -11.30
N THR A 431 18.30 10.73 -10.05
CA THR A 431 19.21 9.63 -9.66
C THR A 431 18.51 8.51 -8.89
N MET A 432 17.20 8.62 -8.67
CA MET A 432 16.44 7.66 -7.87
C MET A 432 16.12 6.40 -8.67
N ARG A 433 16.51 5.23 -8.15
CA ARG A 433 16.01 3.96 -8.66
C ARG A 433 14.65 3.71 -8.06
N LEU A 434 13.65 3.68 -8.94
CA LEU A 434 12.25 3.43 -8.63
C LEU A 434 11.72 2.30 -9.49
N GLY A 435 10.98 1.39 -8.88
CA GLY A 435 10.32 0.28 -9.57
C GLY A 435 11.19 -0.95 -9.70
N SER A 436 10.80 -1.82 -10.62
CA SER A 436 11.37 -3.16 -10.81
C SER A 436 12.74 -3.12 -11.48
N TYR A 437 13.73 -3.78 -10.88
CA TYR A 437 15.05 -3.98 -11.50
C TYR A 437 15.43 -5.47 -11.46
N PRO A 438 16.07 -5.99 -12.53
CA PRO A 438 16.58 -7.34 -12.53
C PRO A 438 17.78 -7.48 -11.61
N CYS A 439 17.88 -8.65 -10.97
CA CYS A 439 18.99 -9.05 -10.12
C CYS A 439 19.37 -10.49 -10.46
N GLU A 440 20.58 -10.68 -10.98
CA GLU A 440 21.19 -11.98 -11.23
C GLU A 440 21.80 -12.53 -9.93
N LEU A 441 21.36 -13.70 -9.52
CA LEU A 441 21.74 -14.36 -8.28
C LEU A 441 22.92 -15.31 -8.50
N LYS A 442 23.97 -15.16 -7.69
CA LYS A 442 25.16 -16.00 -7.71
C LYS A 442 24.80 -17.45 -7.38
N GLU A 443 25.23 -18.38 -8.22
CA GLU A 443 25.05 -19.82 -7.99
C GLU A 443 25.68 -20.25 -6.65
N GLY A 444 24.98 -21.14 -5.95
CA GLY A 444 25.37 -21.62 -4.61
C GLY A 444 25.11 -20.62 -3.46
N SER A 445 24.65 -19.40 -3.72
CA SER A 445 24.29 -18.45 -2.66
C SER A 445 22.97 -18.82 -1.95
N LEU A 446 22.79 -18.33 -0.73
CA LEU A 446 21.54 -18.51 0.02
C LEU A 446 20.34 -17.88 -0.72
N ALA A 447 20.53 -16.71 -1.34
CA ALA A 447 19.50 -16.06 -2.14
C ALA A 447 19.06 -16.95 -3.31
N ARG A 448 20.01 -17.55 -4.05
CA ARG A 448 19.72 -18.47 -5.16
C ARG A 448 18.90 -19.68 -4.71
N GLN A 449 19.19 -20.21 -3.52
CA GLN A 449 18.46 -21.34 -2.94
C GLN A 449 17.04 -20.97 -2.53
N ILE A 450 16.85 -19.79 -1.91
CA ILE A 450 15.53 -19.32 -1.45
C ILE A 450 14.61 -19.03 -2.64
N TYR A 451 15.09 -18.30 -3.65
CA TYR A 451 14.28 -17.92 -4.81
C TYR A 451 14.08 -19.05 -5.82
N GLY A 452 15.04 -19.98 -5.93
CA GLY A 452 15.01 -21.05 -6.93
C GLY A 452 15.22 -20.58 -8.38
N LEU A 453 15.35 -19.27 -8.64
CA LEU A 453 15.54 -18.66 -9.95
C LEU A 453 16.91 -17.96 -10.09
N PRO A 454 17.57 -18.00 -11.27
CA PRO A 454 18.88 -17.38 -11.46
C PRO A 454 18.79 -15.87 -11.60
N VAL A 455 17.65 -15.36 -12.08
CA VAL A 455 17.36 -13.94 -12.20
C VAL A 455 16.00 -13.68 -11.57
N ILE A 456 15.94 -12.66 -10.72
CA ILE A 456 14.72 -12.17 -10.08
C ILE A 456 14.53 -10.70 -10.42
N ASN A 457 13.34 -10.17 -10.13
CA ASN A 457 13.07 -8.73 -10.18
C ASN A 457 12.59 -8.28 -8.81
N GLU A 458 13.10 -7.15 -8.34
CA GLU A 458 12.72 -6.55 -7.07
C GLU A 458 12.47 -5.06 -7.24
N ARG A 459 11.60 -4.50 -6.39
CA ARG A 459 11.30 -3.08 -6.41
C ARG A 459 12.29 -2.28 -5.59
N HIS A 460 12.85 -1.24 -6.20
CA HIS A 460 13.81 -0.36 -5.56
C HIS A 460 13.18 1.00 -5.22
N ARG A 461 13.67 1.58 -4.12
CA ARG A 461 13.41 2.97 -3.71
C ARG A 461 14.61 3.54 -2.95
N HIS A 462 15.69 3.79 -3.66
CA HIS A 462 16.91 4.41 -3.10
C HIS A 462 17.73 5.12 -4.17
N ARG A 463 18.74 5.87 -3.72
CA ARG A 463 19.70 6.57 -4.58
C ARG A 463 21.13 6.09 -4.36
N TRP A 464 21.48 5.79 -3.11
CA TRP A 464 22.81 5.34 -2.73
C TRP A 464 22.95 3.83 -2.94
N GLU A 465 24.13 3.45 -3.39
CA GLU A 465 24.48 2.10 -3.80
C GLU A 465 25.73 1.62 -3.08
N PHE A 466 25.95 0.30 -3.09
CA PHE A 466 27.23 -0.24 -2.67
C PHE A 466 28.36 0.25 -3.59
N ASN A 467 29.43 0.76 -3.00
CA ASN A 467 30.57 1.24 -3.78
C ASN A 467 31.45 0.06 -4.21
N ASN A 468 31.34 -0.33 -5.48
CA ASN A 468 32.06 -1.45 -6.08
C ASN A 468 33.58 -1.41 -5.90
N LYS A 469 34.20 -0.26 -5.59
CA LYS A 469 35.63 -0.17 -5.24
C LYS A 469 36.01 -1.04 -4.02
N TYR A 470 35.05 -1.30 -3.13
CA TYR A 470 35.26 -2.12 -1.93
C TYR A 470 34.87 -3.59 -2.11
N LEU A 471 34.27 -3.97 -3.25
CA LEU A 471 33.69 -5.30 -3.46
C LEU A 471 34.66 -6.44 -3.15
N THR A 472 35.87 -6.38 -3.74
CA THR A 472 36.90 -7.41 -3.55
C THR A 472 37.27 -7.56 -2.07
N GLN A 473 37.43 -6.46 -1.33
CA GLN A 473 37.78 -6.50 0.10
C GLN A 473 36.68 -7.19 0.93
N PHE A 474 35.40 -6.91 0.61
CA PHE A 474 34.26 -7.55 1.26
C PHE A 474 34.19 -9.05 0.97
N GLU A 475 34.34 -9.46 -0.30
CA GLU A 475 34.30 -10.87 -0.68
C GLU A 475 35.46 -11.66 -0.07
N GLU A 476 36.68 -11.10 -0.04
CA GLU A 476 37.86 -11.73 0.57
C GLU A 476 37.71 -11.90 2.09
N ALA A 477 37.02 -10.99 2.77
CA ALA A 477 36.73 -11.09 4.20
C ALA A 477 35.56 -12.03 4.53
N GLY A 478 34.74 -12.38 3.53
CA GLY A 478 33.67 -13.37 3.64
C GLY A 478 32.24 -12.83 3.49
N MET A 479 32.05 -11.54 3.23
CA MET A 479 30.73 -10.99 2.88
C MET A 479 30.52 -11.07 1.36
N VAL A 480 29.69 -12.01 0.94
CA VAL A 480 29.48 -12.32 -0.48
C VAL A 480 28.40 -11.44 -1.10
N ALA A 481 28.70 -10.81 -2.24
CA ALA A 481 27.70 -10.21 -3.11
C ALA A 481 26.91 -11.31 -3.83
N SER A 482 25.76 -11.69 -3.27
CA SER A 482 24.93 -12.78 -3.77
C SER A 482 24.03 -12.42 -4.94
N GLY A 483 23.84 -11.13 -5.22
CA GLY A 483 23.03 -10.63 -6.32
C GLY A 483 23.70 -9.43 -6.97
N LYS A 484 23.53 -9.27 -8.28
CA LYS A 484 23.97 -8.08 -9.01
C LYS A 484 22.98 -7.72 -10.11
N ASN A 485 22.82 -6.44 -10.39
CA ASN A 485 22.09 -6.03 -11.57
C ASN A 485 22.92 -6.36 -12.84
N PRO A 486 22.37 -7.12 -13.80
CA PRO A 486 23.14 -7.62 -14.95
C PRO A 486 23.60 -6.51 -15.91
N GLU A 487 22.91 -5.37 -15.97
CA GLU A 487 23.23 -4.28 -16.88
C GLU A 487 24.26 -3.30 -16.30
N SER A 488 24.04 -2.89 -15.05
CA SER A 488 24.86 -1.87 -14.38
C SER A 488 26.00 -2.45 -13.53
N GLY A 489 25.97 -3.77 -13.23
CA GLY A 489 26.91 -4.40 -12.33
C GLY A 489 26.82 -3.93 -10.86
N LEU A 490 25.75 -3.21 -10.51
CA LEU A 490 25.46 -2.79 -9.14
C LEU A 490 25.15 -4.00 -8.27
N VAL A 491 25.69 -4.02 -7.05
CA VAL A 491 25.43 -5.06 -6.03
C VAL A 491 24.17 -4.75 -5.24
#